data_AF-A0A2N4YUE1-F1
#
_entry.id   AF-A0A2N4YUE1-F1
#
_cell.length_a   1.000
_cell.length_b   1.000
_cell.length_c   1.000
_cell.angle_alpha   90.00
_cell.angle_beta   90.00
_cell.angle_gamma   90.00
#
_symmetry.space_group_name_H-M   'P 1'
#
loop_
_entity.id
_entity.type
_entity.pdbx_description
1 polymer ?
#
loop_
_entity_poly.entity_id
_entity_poly.type
_entity_poly.pdbx_seq_one_letter_code
_entity_poly.pdbx_strand_id
1 'polypeptide(L)'
;VHYAFTHYVGTSGGNTDDMRAAVALMQAKKVQTAKVVTHILGLNAAGETTLDLPAVGGGKKLVYTGKAFPLTPLGEIADPELAAIVARHHGIWSQEAEAYLLAHAEDITHD
;
A
#
# COMPACT_ATOMS: atom_id res chain seq x y z
N VAL A 1 32.68 4.15 -7.68
CA VAL A 1 34.04 3.62 -8.00
C VAL A 1 34.17 3.52 -9.51
N HIS A 2 35.24 4.05 -10.09
CA HIS A 2 35.54 3.93 -11.52
C HIS A 2 36.62 2.86 -11.68
N TYR A 3 36.29 1.74 -12.33
CA TYR A 3 37.28 0.70 -12.67
C TYR A 3 36.92 0.14 -14.04
N ALA A 4 37.89 0.07 -14.96
CA ALA A 4 37.70 -0.50 -16.30
C ALA A 4 36.44 -0.01 -17.05
N PHE A 5 36.28 1.32 -17.22
CA PHE A 5 35.12 1.95 -17.87
C PHE A 5 33.74 1.64 -17.26
N THR A 6 33.70 0.95 -16.11
CA THR A 6 32.47 0.64 -15.38
C THR A 6 32.36 1.54 -14.16
N HIS A 7 31.19 2.17 -14.02
CA HIS A 7 30.86 3.02 -12.88
C HIS A 7 29.99 2.23 -11.89
N TYR A 8 30.51 2.02 -10.69
CA TYR A 8 29.73 1.53 -9.57
C TYR A 8 29.20 2.72 -8.77
N VAL A 9 27.88 2.87 -8.74
CA VAL A 9 27.16 3.89 -7.98
C VAL A 9 26.37 3.20 -6.88
N GLY A 10 26.66 3.54 -5.62
CA GLY A 10 25.86 3.09 -4.47
C GLY A 10 24.69 4.05 -4.28
N THR A 11 23.49 3.52 -4.03
CA THR A 11 22.30 4.32 -3.72
C THR A 11 21.92 4.11 -2.26
N SER A 12 21.82 5.17 -1.46
CA SER A 12 21.49 5.09 -0.03
C SER A 12 20.10 5.68 0.27
N GLY A 13 19.10 5.34 -0.54
CA GLY A 13 17.76 5.94 -0.47
C GLY A 13 17.66 7.25 -1.25
N GLY A 14 16.67 8.07 -0.92
CA GLY A 14 16.43 9.36 -1.55
C GLY A 14 16.56 10.52 -0.56
N ASN A 15 16.95 11.69 -1.07
CA ASN A 15 16.97 12.94 -0.32
C ASN A 15 15.64 13.70 -0.46
N THR A 16 15.54 14.90 0.13
CA THR A 16 14.32 15.72 0.07
C THR A 16 13.93 16.12 -1.35
N ASP A 17 14.91 16.35 -2.24
CA ASP A 17 14.64 16.72 -3.63
C ASP A 17 14.11 15.52 -4.44
N ASP A 18 14.64 14.32 -4.18
CA ASP A 18 14.11 13.07 -4.75
C ASP A 18 12.64 12.87 -4.35
N MET A 19 12.29 13.19 -3.10
CA MET A 19 10.90 13.12 -2.63
C MET A 19 10.00 14.14 -3.32
N ARG A 20 10.45 15.39 -3.50
CA ARG A 20 9.69 16.41 -4.25
C ARG A 20 9.47 15.99 -5.70
N ALA A 21 10.50 15.46 -6.34
CA ALA A 21 10.42 14.95 -7.71
C ALA A 21 9.44 13.77 -7.80
N ALA A 22 9.50 12.83 -6.86
CA ALA A 22 8.56 11.70 -6.80
C ALA A 22 7.11 12.17 -6.65
N VAL A 23 6.84 13.14 -5.75
CA VAL A 23 5.49 13.72 -5.58
C VAL A 23 5.02 14.42 -6.85
N ALA A 24 5.87 15.20 -7.51
CA ALA A 24 5.53 15.86 -8.77
C ALA A 24 5.17 14.85 -9.88
N LEU A 25 5.89 13.73 -9.97
CA LEU A 25 5.60 12.64 -10.91
C LEU A 25 4.27 11.94 -10.61
N MET A 26 3.94 11.75 -9.33
CA MET A 26 2.64 11.22 -8.90
C MET A 26 1.50 12.17 -9.26
N GLN A 27 1.66 13.48 -8.97
CA GLN A 27 0.67 14.51 -9.30
C GLN A 27 0.44 14.63 -10.81
N ALA A 28 1.51 14.54 -11.61
CA ALA A 28 1.44 14.51 -13.07
C ALA A 28 0.90 13.19 -13.64
N LYS A 29 0.48 12.24 -12.79
CA LYS A 29 -0.01 10.89 -13.15
C LYS A 29 0.99 10.06 -13.97
N LYS A 30 2.28 10.43 -13.96
CA LYS A 30 3.36 9.69 -14.64
C LYS A 30 3.78 8.44 -13.86
N VAL A 31 3.54 8.43 -12.54
CA VAL A 31 3.73 7.28 -11.66
C VAL A 31 2.42 7.01 -10.92
N GLN A 32 1.92 5.77 -11.01
CA GLN A 32 0.69 5.35 -10.33
C GLN A 32 1.03 4.44 -9.16
N THR A 33 1.14 5.02 -7.96
CA THR A 33 1.51 4.30 -6.73
C THR A 33 0.41 3.35 -6.23
N ALA A 34 -0.84 3.57 -6.62
CA ALA A 34 -1.94 2.67 -6.28
C ALA A 34 -1.72 1.24 -6.81
N LYS A 35 -1.02 1.08 -7.95
CA LYS A 35 -0.75 -0.22 -8.58
C LYS A 35 0.14 -1.15 -7.75
N VAL A 36 0.87 -0.63 -6.77
CA VAL A 36 1.75 -1.48 -5.94
C VAL A 36 1.05 -2.01 -4.69
N VAL A 37 -0.14 -1.53 -4.37
CA VAL A 37 -0.93 -2.00 -3.23
C VAL A 37 -1.48 -3.39 -3.55
N THR A 38 -1.17 -4.36 -2.70
CA THR A 38 -1.67 -5.74 -2.85
C THR A 38 -2.52 -6.20 -1.66
N HIS A 39 -2.36 -5.59 -0.49
CA HIS A 39 -3.15 -5.91 0.69
C HIS A 39 -3.53 -4.65 1.48
N ILE A 40 -4.63 -4.76 2.21
CA ILE A 40 -5.09 -3.80 3.22
C ILE A 40 -5.19 -4.50 4.58
N LEU A 41 -4.97 -3.78 5.68
CA LEU A 41 -5.10 -4.32 7.04
C LEU A 41 -5.42 -3.23 8.06
N GLY A 42 -6.03 -3.61 9.18
CA GLY A 42 -6.18 -2.76 10.35
C GLY A 42 -4.92 -2.70 11.20
N LEU A 43 -4.90 -1.80 12.19
CA LEU A 43 -3.76 -1.66 13.12
C LEU A 43 -3.54 -2.93 13.95
N ASN A 44 -4.62 -3.60 14.33
CA ASN A 44 -4.61 -4.83 15.10
C ASN A 44 -3.80 -5.97 14.43
N ALA A 45 -3.78 -6.02 13.10
CA ALA A 45 -3.05 -7.04 12.34
C ALA A 45 -1.62 -6.62 11.96
N ALA A 46 -1.24 -5.36 12.18
CA ALA A 46 0.03 -4.81 11.68
C ALA A 46 1.26 -5.44 12.35
N GLY A 47 1.19 -5.74 13.64
CA GLY A 47 2.30 -6.36 14.39
C GLY A 47 2.62 -7.76 13.88
N GLU A 48 1.62 -8.64 13.84
CA GLU A 48 1.75 -10.01 13.34
C GLU A 48 2.19 -10.03 11.87
N THR A 49 1.54 -9.23 11.02
CA THR A 49 1.91 -9.11 9.59
C THR A 49 3.37 -8.68 9.40
N THR A 50 3.88 -7.81 10.28
CA THR A 50 5.27 -7.35 10.21
C THR A 50 6.24 -8.47 10.60
N LEU A 51 5.92 -9.26 11.62
CA LEU A 51 6.73 -10.40 12.03
C LEU A 51 6.80 -11.48 10.94
N ASP A 52 5.71 -11.68 10.20
CA ASP A 52 5.61 -12.71 9.15
C ASP A 52 5.74 -12.17 7.71
N LEU A 53 6.28 -10.95 7.56
CA LEU A 53 6.35 -10.26 6.27
C LEU A 53 7.01 -11.09 5.14
N PRO A 54 8.07 -11.90 5.38
CA PRO A 54 8.66 -12.75 4.36
C PRO A 54 7.71 -13.82 3.80
N ALA A 55 6.81 -14.38 4.63
CA ALA A 55 5.89 -15.43 4.22
C ALA A 55 4.62 -14.89 3.57
N VAL A 56 4.13 -13.72 4.02
CA VAL A 56 2.96 -13.03 3.48
C VAL A 56 3.09 -12.70 1.98
N GLY A 57 4.30 -12.38 1.52
CA GLY A 57 4.55 -12.02 0.11
C GLY A 57 3.84 -10.74 -0.34
N GLY A 58 3.70 -10.52 -1.65
CA GLY A 58 3.03 -9.33 -2.21
C GLY A 58 3.83 -8.02 -2.11
N GLY A 59 3.35 -6.99 -2.80
CA GLY A 59 3.98 -5.66 -2.86
C GLY A 59 3.76 -4.83 -1.59
N LYS A 60 2.91 -3.82 -1.68
CA LYS A 60 2.64 -2.86 -0.60
C LYS A 60 1.39 -3.27 0.21
N LYS A 61 1.52 -3.21 1.54
CA LYS A 61 0.44 -3.44 2.51
C LYS A 61 0.04 -2.10 3.12
N LEU A 62 -1.24 -1.73 3.03
CA LEU A 62 -1.75 -0.48 3.56
C LEU A 62 -2.41 -0.71 4.93
N VAL A 63 -1.80 -0.18 5.98
CA VAL A 63 -2.33 -0.23 7.35
C VAL A 63 -3.24 0.97 7.60
N TYR A 64 -4.48 0.71 7.99
CA TYR A 64 -5.42 1.72 8.47
C TYR A 64 -5.37 1.78 9.98
N THR A 65 -4.70 2.80 10.51
CA THR A 65 -4.35 2.89 11.93
C THR A 65 -5.55 3.04 12.87
N GLY A 66 -6.69 3.52 12.36
CA GLY A 66 -7.93 3.66 13.12
C GLY A 66 -8.89 2.49 13.00
N LYS A 67 -8.55 1.44 12.23
CA LYS A 67 -9.48 0.36 11.88
C LYS A 67 -8.99 -0.99 12.41
N ALA A 68 -9.94 -1.88 12.68
CA ALA A 68 -9.71 -3.24 13.17
C ALA A 68 -10.21 -4.29 12.17
N PHE A 69 -9.31 -4.89 11.40
CA PHE A 69 -9.64 -5.94 10.43
C PHE A 69 -8.38 -6.71 10.02
N PRO A 70 -8.50 -7.98 9.59
CA PRO A 70 -7.35 -8.81 9.29
C PRO A 70 -6.60 -8.35 8.03
N LEU A 71 -5.39 -8.86 7.85
CA LEU A 71 -4.68 -8.75 6.59
C LEU A 71 -5.51 -9.35 5.44
N THR A 72 -5.89 -8.51 4.48
CA THR A 72 -6.78 -8.87 3.40
C THR A 72 -6.13 -8.57 2.04
N PRO A 73 -5.86 -9.59 1.20
CA PRO A 73 -5.46 -9.39 -0.19
C PRO A 73 -6.57 -8.69 -0.97
N LEU A 74 -6.22 -7.77 -1.88
CA LEU A 74 -7.22 -7.06 -2.70
C LEU A 74 -8.06 -8.00 -3.58
N GLY A 75 -7.54 -9.18 -3.92
CA GLY A 75 -8.25 -10.21 -4.69
C GLY A 75 -9.16 -11.12 -3.87
N GLU A 76 -9.12 -11.03 -2.54
CA GLU A 76 -9.82 -11.92 -1.61
C GLU A 76 -10.72 -11.15 -0.62
N ILE A 77 -11.17 -9.95 -1.03
CA ILE A 77 -12.07 -9.12 -0.22
C ILE A 77 -13.43 -9.83 -0.09
N ALA A 78 -13.82 -10.13 1.15
CA ALA A 78 -15.07 -10.81 1.45
C ALA A 78 -16.31 -9.91 1.37
N ASP A 79 -16.16 -8.60 1.64
CA ASP A 79 -17.24 -7.62 1.51
C ASP A 79 -17.61 -7.46 0.02
N PRO A 80 -18.84 -7.83 -0.40
CA PRO A 80 -19.22 -7.82 -1.81
C PRO A 80 -19.29 -6.41 -2.40
N GLU A 81 -19.64 -5.38 -1.61
CA GLU A 81 -19.67 -4.01 -2.08
C GLU A 81 -18.25 -3.51 -2.31
N LEU A 82 -17.35 -3.69 -1.33
CA LEU A 82 -15.95 -3.30 -1.45
C LEU A 82 -15.25 -4.06 -2.60
N ALA A 83 -15.50 -5.36 -2.73
CA ALA A 83 -14.98 -6.16 -3.84
C ALA A 83 -15.47 -5.64 -5.21
N ALA A 84 -16.74 -5.23 -5.32
CA ALA A 84 -17.26 -4.60 -6.52
C ALA A 84 -16.59 -3.24 -6.82
N ILE A 85 -16.22 -2.47 -5.78
CA ILE A 85 -15.39 -1.25 -5.92
C ILE A 85 -14.03 -1.58 -6.51
N VAL A 86 -13.32 -2.52 -5.90
CA VAL A 86 -11.99 -2.89 -6.36
C VAL A 86 -12.04 -3.45 -7.79
N ALA A 87 -13.07 -4.24 -8.14
CA ALA A 87 -13.26 -4.78 -9.48
C ALA A 87 -13.48 -3.69 -10.55
N ARG A 88 -14.33 -2.68 -10.30
CA ARG A 88 -14.54 -1.57 -11.26
C ARG A 88 -13.30 -0.70 -11.46
N HIS A 89 -12.39 -0.69 -10.48
CA HIS A 89 -11.07 -0.06 -10.57
C HIS A 89 -9.97 -1.02 -11.01
N HIS A 90 -10.32 -2.11 -11.70
CA HIS A 90 -9.40 -3.08 -12.29
C HIS A 90 -8.47 -3.78 -11.28
N GLY A 91 -8.97 -4.06 -10.08
CA GLY A 91 -8.18 -4.69 -9.02
C GLY A 91 -7.22 -3.75 -8.32
N ILE A 92 -7.25 -2.44 -8.63
CA ILE A 92 -6.36 -1.44 -8.05
C ILE A 92 -7.09 -0.73 -6.90
N TRP A 93 -6.38 -0.55 -5.78
CA TRP A 93 -6.91 0.22 -4.67
C TRP A 93 -7.18 1.67 -5.08
N SER A 94 -8.40 2.17 -4.83
CA SER A 94 -8.87 3.47 -5.28
C SER A 94 -9.35 4.34 -4.12
N GLN A 95 -9.48 5.64 -4.37
CA GLN A 95 -10.05 6.59 -3.40
C GLN A 95 -11.47 6.19 -2.97
N GLU A 96 -12.24 5.62 -3.90
CA GLU A 96 -13.60 5.17 -3.64
C GLU A 96 -13.63 3.95 -2.71
N ALA A 97 -12.71 2.99 -2.93
CA ALA A 97 -12.55 1.83 -2.06
C ALA A 97 -12.12 2.26 -0.65
N GLU A 98 -11.20 3.22 -0.55
CA GLU A 98 -10.76 3.79 0.72
C GLU A 98 -11.90 4.51 1.46
N ALA A 99 -12.66 5.37 0.78
CA ALA A 99 -13.79 6.07 1.37
C ALA A 99 -14.85 5.10 1.92
N TYR A 100 -15.17 4.05 1.14
CA TYR A 100 -16.08 3.00 1.59
C TYR A 100 -15.52 2.27 2.81
N LEU A 101 -14.26 1.83 2.78
CA LEU A 101 -13.61 1.13 3.88
C LEU A 101 -13.63 1.98 5.17
N LEU A 102 -13.29 3.28 5.08
CA LEU A 102 -13.28 4.17 6.23
C LEU A 102 -14.67 4.36 6.85
N ALA A 103 -15.74 4.29 6.05
CA ALA A 103 -17.11 4.42 6.53
C ALA A 103 -17.69 3.14 7.15
N HIS A 104 -17.22 1.96 6.73
CA HIS A 104 -17.86 0.67 7.07
C HIS A 104 -16.99 -0.27 7.91
N ALA A 105 -15.66 -0.14 7.85
CA ALA A 105 -14.78 -0.98 8.66
C ALA A 105 -14.91 -0.65 10.14
N GLU A 106 -14.81 -1.68 10.97
CA GLU A 106 -14.79 -1.58 12.43
C GLU A 106 -13.64 -0.66 12.88
N ASP A 107 -13.95 0.26 13.78
CA ASP A 107 -12.94 1.14 14.38
C ASP A 107 -12.17 0.39 15.47
N ILE A 108 -10.88 0.71 15.62
CA ILE A 108 -10.13 0.23 16.77
C ILE A 108 -10.61 0.97 18.03
N THR A 109 -11.20 0.25 18.98
CA THR A 109 -11.62 0.80 20.26
C THR A 109 -10.52 0.59 21.31
N HIS A 110 -10.44 1.53 22.26
CA HIS A 110 -9.71 1.34 23.50
C HIS A 110 -10.75 0.97 24.56
N ASP A 111 -10.65 -0.23 25.12
CA ASP A 111 -11.30 -0.55 26.39
C ASP A 111 -10.64 0.22 27.55
#